data_AF-A0A090BVF7-F1
#
_entry.id   AF-A0A090BVF7-F1
#
_cell.length_a   1.000
_cell.length_b   1.000
_cell.length_c   1.000
_cell.angle_alpha   90.00
_cell.angle_beta   90.00
_cell.angle_gamma   90.00
#
_symmetry.space_group_name_H-M   'P 1'
#
loop_
_entity.id
_entity.type
_entity.pdbx_description
1 polymer ?
#
loop_
_entity_poly.entity_id
_entity_poly.type
_entity_poly.pdbx_seq_one_letter_code
_entity_poly.pdbx_strand_id
1 'polypeptide(L)'
;MIIRIAIVINLLFFCLNAFAKEEGGKDEVIWQGKGDGFTIRWTKNDITVTNQHQETVFSAATLANQQFTADFLGEDDCEYNRNFILLSVVGTIASLQDSEDFYCQGTPHPTIETRFMSIDLAKAGRKAKLTDLFAEADILKALLADSVIKSALEQAKPPQSPTTLKALHDTLELTPMPIKECGYYLPVDFLNQFAFHHVNDNQIAVRVNLQPLAPACQTKDEQLGFYLPIPAKLQSTITQAQAGKVGFLMQTSPTVANKKTTTLQFSTRQITANNSVAATDKVKPQQSAAEPISQRIIIVSQARLRAEANRDSQVVEKLPLGMIVKQLARSKQPELINQVTDYWYQVTTSTGKKGWIFGNLTQPFEPQKRAEIYQQLVQTRQAKKLGLLEQIELTDLLDRAKEEVATSPEAAAKLAWSQLLSLQKVVEQIDDKFPHKAWLAKQKQQEWIYHDEIQGRWQINVDRGWQLHAKYYPLPVADQIAWLAATMPLGGECEGVFECHLTALDKTIVQYLKYHPTGKQVEPALDQLIQFLDNSLEDKKLNLTAADRELPRLLAVLSATVEKIKSSRQAEIIAKIKKLTQKITPVLEAK
;
A
#
# COMPACT_ATOMS: atom_id res chain seq x y z
N MET A 1 81.58 -11.22 6.14
CA MET A 1 80.99 -12.33 6.92
C MET A 1 80.10 -11.72 8.00
N ILE A 2 78.80 -11.64 7.69
CA ILE A 2 77.63 -11.77 8.58
C ILE A 2 77.45 -10.77 9.77
N ILE A 3 76.34 -10.02 9.67
CA ILE A 3 75.54 -9.28 10.68
C ILE A 3 76.06 -7.91 11.16
N ARG A 4 75.60 -6.84 10.48
CA ARG A 4 75.20 -5.52 11.03
C ARG A 4 74.35 -4.74 9.99
N ILE A 5 73.05 -4.56 10.23
CA ILE A 5 72.13 -3.56 9.61
C ILE A 5 70.99 -3.34 10.64
N ALA A 6 70.50 -2.16 11.05
CA ALA A 6 70.87 -0.73 11.09
C ALA A 6 69.76 -0.08 11.98
N ILE A 7 70.02 0.67 13.06
CA ILE A 7 70.16 2.16 13.13
C ILE A 7 69.02 2.88 12.39
N VAL A 8 67.97 3.38 13.08
CA VAL A 8 67.85 4.73 13.70
C VAL A 8 67.87 5.89 12.67
N ILE A 9 66.77 6.65 12.64
CA ILE A 9 66.55 8.00 12.05
C ILE A 9 66.21 8.12 10.55
N ASN A 10 64.95 8.47 10.27
CA ASN A 10 64.46 9.51 9.32
C ASN A 10 62.91 9.39 9.29
N LEU A 11 62.10 10.29 9.84
CA LEU A 11 61.96 11.72 9.52
C LEU A 11 61.73 11.95 8.02
N LEU A 12 60.70 11.33 7.45
CA LEU A 12 60.01 11.73 6.20
C LEU A 12 58.86 10.76 5.93
N PHE A 13 57.68 11.05 6.49
CA PHE A 13 56.34 10.85 5.87
C PHE A 13 55.26 11.42 6.82
N PHE A 14 55.56 12.54 7.47
CA PHE A 14 54.57 13.56 7.81
C PHE A 14 54.59 14.55 6.63
N CYS A 15 53.41 15.02 6.20
CA CYS A 15 53.15 15.82 4.98
C CYS A 15 52.91 15.01 3.70
N LEU A 16 51.75 14.34 3.63
CA LEU A 16 50.91 14.26 2.43
C LEU A 16 49.59 13.58 2.79
N ASN A 17 48.75 14.30 3.54
CA ASN A 17 47.29 14.10 3.62
C ASN A 17 46.68 15.38 4.23
N ALA A 18 47.00 16.52 3.62
CA ALA A 18 46.37 17.80 3.92
C ALA A 18 45.59 18.25 2.68
N PHE A 19 44.60 17.45 2.27
CA PHE A 19 43.45 17.84 1.45
C PHE A 19 42.38 16.75 1.55
N ALA A 20 41.99 16.37 2.76
CA ALA A 20 40.67 15.81 2.97
C ALA A 20 39.75 16.99 3.26
N LYS A 21 39.04 17.39 2.20
CA LYS A 21 37.87 18.27 2.24
C LYS A 21 36.99 17.86 3.43
N GLU A 22 36.51 18.84 4.19
CA GLU A 22 35.43 18.64 5.17
C GLU A 22 34.23 17.99 4.44
N GLU A 23 34.14 16.66 4.52
CA GLU A 23 32.91 15.95 4.18
C GLU A 23 32.04 15.89 5.44
N GLY A 24 30.75 16.22 5.25
CA GLY A 24 29.76 16.49 6.28
C GLY A 24 29.76 15.50 7.45
N GLY A 25 29.45 16.03 8.63
CA GLY A 25 29.50 15.34 9.92
C GLY A 25 29.03 13.88 9.83
N LYS A 26 29.91 12.96 10.20
CA LYS A 26 29.57 11.53 10.28
C LYS A 26 28.49 11.36 11.35
N ASP A 27 27.27 11.08 10.90
CA ASP A 27 26.17 10.69 11.78
C ASP A 27 26.60 9.59 12.76
N GLU A 28 26.46 9.90 14.05
CA GLU A 28 26.78 9.00 15.15
C GLU A 28 25.98 7.70 15.02
N VAL A 29 26.68 6.57 14.88
CA VAL A 29 26.07 5.25 14.76
C VAL A 29 25.61 4.78 16.14
N ILE A 30 24.31 4.53 16.29
CA ILE A 30 23.70 3.93 17.47
C ILE A 30 24.02 2.44 17.49
N TRP A 31 23.79 1.77 16.36
CA TRP A 31 24.08 0.35 16.19
C TRP A 31 24.36 0.03 14.73
N GLN A 32 25.23 -0.95 14.49
CA GLN A 32 25.44 -1.52 13.18
C GLN A 32 25.62 -3.03 13.29
N GLY A 33 24.94 -3.77 12.43
CA GLY A 33 25.02 -5.22 12.41
C GLY A 33 24.74 -5.80 11.03
N LYS A 34 24.91 -7.13 10.93
CA LYS A 34 24.59 -7.90 9.73
C LYS A 34 23.44 -8.87 10.02
N GLY A 35 22.68 -9.22 8.99
CA GLY A 35 21.60 -10.22 9.02
C GLY A 35 21.39 -10.80 7.62
N ASP A 36 21.56 -12.11 7.43
CA ASP A 36 21.27 -12.85 6.17
C ASP A 36 21.63 -12.13 4.85
N GLY A 37 22.82 -11.53 4.79
CA GLY A 37 23.31 -10.81 3.59
C GLY A 37 23.00 -9.31 3.54
N PHE A 38 22.38 -8.78 4.58
CA PHE A 38 22.09 -7.35 4.77
C PHE A 38 23.02 -6.74 5.81
N THR A 39 23.33 -5.46 5.63
CA THR A 39 23.96 -4.60 6.64
C THR A 39 22.94 -3.58 7.09
N ILE A 40 22.70 -3.50 8.39
CA ILE A 40 21.77 -2.56 8.99
C ILE A 40 22.60 -1.54 9.76
N ARG A 41 22.36 -0.25 9.49
CA ARG A 41 23.02 0.86 10.17
C ARG A 41 21.94 1.78 10.74
N TRP A 42 21.94 1.88 12.06
CA TRP A 42 21.03 2.71 12.83
C TRP A 42 21.80 3.94 13.35
N THR A 43 21.32 5.13 13.00
CA THR A 43 21.82 6.43 13.46
C THR A 43 20.68 7.26 14.03
N LYS A 44 20.99 8.44 14.56
CA LYS A 44 19.96 9.40 15.02
C LYS A 44 19.06 9.93 13.89
N ASN A 45 19.50 9.81 12.63
CA ASN A 45 18.80 10.38 11.48
C ASN A 45 18.16 9.32 10.58
N ASP A 46 18.61 8.05 10.62
CA ASP A 46 18.01 7.00 9.82
C ASP A 46 18.28 5.59 10.37
N ILE A 47 17.44 4.64 9.98
CA ILE A 47 17.70 3.20 10.02
C ILE A 47 17.78 2.74 8.58
N THR A 48 19.01 2.53 8.11
CA THR A 48 19.28 2.12 6.73
C THR A 48 19.63 0.64 6.66
N VAL A 49 19.17 -0.01 5.60
CA VAL A 49 19.55 -1.39 5.28
C VAL A 49 20.11 -1.44 3.87
N THR A 50 21.30 -2.02 3.72
CA THR A 50 21.93 -2.27 2.44
C THR A 50 22.12 -3.76 2.18
N ASN A 51 22.01 -4.18 0.93
CA ASN A 51 22.29 -5.56 0.53
C ASN A 51 23.81 -5.77 0.28
N GLN A 52 24.19 -6.98 -0.15
CA GLN A 52 25.58 -7.33 -0.46
C GLN A 52 26.19 -6.48 -1.59
N HIS A 53 25.36 -5.87 -2.44
CA HIS A 53 25.76 -4.96 -3.52
C HIS A 53 25.81 -3.50 -3.08
N GLN A 54 25.67 -3.22 -1.77
CA GLN A 54 25.62 -1.88 -1.19
C GLN A 54 24.42 -1.04 -1.65
N GLU A 55 23.38 -1.68 -2.19
CA GLU A 55 22.14 -1.01 -2.58
C GLU A 55 21.25 -0.86 -1.33
N THR A 56 20.74 0.34 -1.10
CA THR A 56 19.77 0.60 -0.02
C THR A 56 18.44 -0.06 -0.35
N VAL A 57 18.03 -1.02 0.46
CA VAL A 57 16.75 -1.74 0.33
C VAL A 57 15.68 -1.25 1.31
N PHE A 58 16.09 -0.52 2.36
CA PHE A 58 15.20 0.12 3.32
C PHE A 58 15.85 1.35 3.94
N SER A 59 15.04 2.38 4.22
CA SER A 59 15.39 3.59 4.97
C SER A 59 14.15 4.05 5.73
N ALA A 60 14.24 4.14 7.06
CA ALA A 60 13.15 4.64 7.90
C ALA A 60 12.85 6.12 7.60
N ALA A 61 13.89 6.92 7.33
CA ALA A 61 13.74 8.32 6.92
C ALA A 61 12.99 8.46 5.59
N THR A 62 13.33 7.62 4.61
CA THR A 62 12.65 7.62 3.31
C THR A 62 11.18 7.22 3.45
N LEU A 63 10.89 6.16 4.24
CA LEU A 63 9.53 5.73 4.53
C LEU A 63 8.73 6.84 5.21
N ALA A 64 9.30 7.46 6.23
CA ALA A 64 8.62 8.51 7.00
C ALA A 64 8.30 9.73 6.14
N ASN A 65 9.25 10.18 5.33
CA ASN A 65 9.04 11.30 4.42
C ASN A 65 7.97 11.00 3.36
N GLN A 66 7.94 9.77 2.83
CA GLN A 66 6.92 9.35 1.87
C GLN A 66 5.52 9.36 2.49
N GLN A 67 5.36 8.86 3.72
CA GLN A 67 4.08 8.85 4.41
C GLN A 67 3.64 10.26 4.80
N PHE A 68 4.54 11.06 5.39
CA PHE A 68 4.24 12.46 5.72
C PHE A 68 3.78 13.26 4.49
N THR A 69 4.45 13.09 3.34
CA THR A 69 4.07 13.77 2.10
C THR A 69 2.73 13.27 1.55
N ALA A 70 2.36 12.02 1.79
CA ALA A 70 1.08 11.47 1.34
C ALA A 70 -0.09 11.96 2.20
N ASP A 71 0.11 12.03 3.52
CA ASP A 71 -0.96 12.25 4.48
C ASP A 71 -1.30 13.75 4.66
N PHE A 72 -0.37 14.68 4.42
CA PHE A 72 -0.50 16.09 4.86
C PHE A 72 -0.46 17.16 3.75
N LEU A 73 -0.81 16.82 2.50
CA LEU A 73 -1.02 17.81 1.45
C LEU A 73 -2.34 18.58 1.66
N GLY A 74 -2.27 19.73 2.34
CA GLY A 74 -3.37 20.70 2.41
C GLY A 74 -4.02 20.89 3.80
N GLU A 75 -3.39 20.40 4.86
CA GLU A 75 -3.85 20.61 6.24
C GLU A 75 -3.30 21.91 6.86
N ASP A 76 -3.85 22.25 8.04
CA ASP A 76 -3.43 23.37 8.88
C ASP A 76 -1.93 23.29 9.27
N ASP A 77 -1.44 24.35 9.89
CA ASP A 77 -0.07 24.45 10.39
C ASP A 77 0.20 23.47 11.54
N CYS A 78 0.93 22.41 11.24
CA CYS A 78 1.21 21.29 12.13
C CYS A 78 2.69 20.91 12.07
N GLU A 79 3.27 20.64 13.24
CA GLU A 79 4.62 20.12 13.44
C GLU A 79 4.54 18.66 13.89
N TYR A 80 5.34 17.80 13.28
CA TYR A 80 5.36 16.36 13.52
C TYR A 80 6.77 15.94 13.92
N ASN A 81 6.89 15.19 15.01
CA ASN A 81 8.10 14.43 15.30
C ASN A 81 7.80 12.95 15.15
N ARG A 82 8.70 12.24 14.49
CA ARG A 82 8.59 10.81 14.28
C ARG A 82 9.85 10.11 14.74
N ASN A 83 9.66 9.11 15.59
CA ASN A 83 10.71 8.44 16.32
C ASN A 83 10.73 6.94 15.96
N PHE A 84 11.90 6.42 15.58
CA PHE A 84 12.09 5.00 15.29
C PHE A 84 13.07 4.33 16.23
N ILE A 85 12.65 3.21 16.81
CA ILE A 85 13.49 2.31 17.61
C ILE A 85 13.56 0.95 16.93
N LEU A 86 14.77 0.45 16.70
CA LEU A 86 14.96 -0.91 16.19
C LEU A 86 14.73 -1.92 17.31
N LEU A 87 13.61 -2.65 17.23
CA LEU A 87 13.18 -3.62 18.24
C LEU A 87 13.89 -4.95 18.07
N SER A 88 13.90 -5.55 16.89
CA SER A 88 14.58 -6.84 16.68
C SER A 88 15.10 -6.98 15.27
N VAL A 89 16.16 -7.77 15.12
CA VAL A 89 16.72 -8.19 13.83
C VAL A 89 16.95 -9.70 13.90
N VAL A 90 16.15 -10.45 13.16
CA VAL A 90 16.20 -11.91 13.08
C VAL A 90 16.23 -12.31 11.61
N GLY A 91 17.44 -12.52 11.09
CA GLY A 91 17.67 -12.93 9.70
C GLY A 91 17.31 -11.82 8.75
N THR A 92 16.32 -12.08 7.88
CA THR A 92 15.78 -11.07 6.97
C THR A 92 14.69 -10.21 7.61
N ILE A 93 14.27 -10.47 8.85
CA ILE A 93 13.18 -9.75 9.50
C ILE A 93 13.73 -8.68 10.44
N ALA A 94 13.38 -7.42 10.18
CA ALA A 94 13.63 -6.30 11.08
C ALA A 94 12.30 -5.77 11.63
N SER A 95 12.20 -5.59 12.95
CA SER A 95 11.03 -5.04 13.62
C SER A 95 11.39 -3.69 14.22
N LEU A 96 10.52 -2.71 14.02
CA LEU A 96 10.69 -1.31 14.41
C LEU A 96 9.49 -0.88 15.26
N GLN A 97 9.74 -0.07 16.28
CA GLN A 97 8.73 0.79 16.87
C GLN A 97 8.76 2.11 16.11
N ASP A 98 7.58 2.58 15.73
CA ASP A 98 7.33 3.83 15.02
C ASP A 98 6.37 4.64 15.89
N SER A 99 6.89 5.71 16.50
CA SER A 99 6.12 6.61 17.33
C SER A 99 6.04 7.97 16.65
N GLU A 100 4.83 8.49 16.47
CA GLU A 100 4.56 9.79 15.89
C GLU A 100 3.88 10.68 16.93
N ASP A 101 4.39 11.89 17.11
CA ASP A 101 3.74 12.95 17.85
C ASP A 101 3.54 14.16 16.95
N PHE A 102 2.36 14.76 17.02
CA PHE A 102 2.08 15.97 16.25
C PHE A 102 1.33 17.02 17.05
N TYR A 103 1.60 18.27 16.69
CA TYR A 103 0.99 19.45 17.26
C TYR A 103 0.53 20.38 16.15
N CYS A 104 -0.77 20.64 16.12
CA CYS A 104 -1.38 21.60 15.20
C CYS A 104 -1.81 22.87 15.94
N GLN A 105 -1.62 24.04 15.32
CA GLN A 105 -2.01 25.31 15.93
C GLN A 105 -3.52 25.31 16.27
N GLY A 106 -3.85 25.54 17.54
CA GLY A 106 -5.25 25.58 18.01
C GLY A 106 -5.79 24.25 18.57
N THR A 107 -5.00 23.17 18.52
CA THR A 107 -5.34 21.92 19.21
C THR A 107 -4.82 21.94 20.66
N PRO A 108 -5.64 21.53 21.65
CA PRO A 108 -5.27 21.67 23.06
C PRO A 108 -4.17 20.71 23.52
N HIS A 109 -3.98 19.57 22.86
CA HIS A 109 -3.00 18.55 23.23
C HIS A 109 -2.38 17.88 22.00
N PRO A 110 -1.08 17.51 22.06
CA PRO A 110 -0.46 16.71 21.01
C PRO A 110 -1.05 15.31 21.00
N THR A 111 -1.21 14.73 19.81
CA THR A 111 -1.61 13.33 19.65
C THR A 111 -0.34 12.49 19.55
N ILE A 112 -0.32 11.34 20.23
CA ILE A 112 0.79 10.38 20.14
C ILE A 112 0.24 9.05 19.62
N GLU A 113 0.82 8.53 18.56
CA GLU A 113 0.57 7.18 18.05
C GLU A 113 1.86 6.37 18.12
N THR A 114 1.82 5.21 18.75
CA THR A 114 2.91 4.21 18.68
C THR A 114 2.40 2.97 17.97
N ARG A 115 3.19 2.48 17.01
CA ARG A 115 2.94 1.21 16.32
C ARG A 115 4.20 0.39 16.12
N PHE A 116 4.01 -0.91 15.98
CA PHE A 116 5.08 -1.80 15.53
C PHE A 116 5.01 -1.97 14.03
N MET A 117 6.18 -2.17 13.40
CA MET A 117 6.28 -2.52 12.00
C MET A 117 7.35 -3.59 11.83
N SER A 118 6.96 -4.75 11.33
CA SER A 118 7.89 -5.79 10.90
C SER A 118 8.11 -5.77 9.40
N ILE A 119 9.37 -5.88 8.99
CA ILE A 119 9.85 -5.69 7.61
C ILE A 119 10.64 -6.91 7.17
N ASP A 120 10.36 -7.40 5.97
CA ASP A 120 11.16 -8.45 5.31
C ASP A 120 12.17 -7.80 4.35
N LEU A 121 13.43 -7.78 4.78
CA LEU A 121 14.56 -7.21 4.06
C LEU A 121 14.84 -7.94 2.75
N ALA A 122 14.50 -9.23 2.65
CA ALA A 122 14.63 -10.00 1.41
C ALA A 122 13.58 -9.64 0.35
N LYS A 123 12.47 -9.00 0.76
CA LYS A 123 11.39 -8.56 -0.14
C LYS A 123 11.39 -7.05 -0.32
N ALA A 124 12.58 -6.45 -0.45
CA ALA A 124 12.77 -5.00 -0.67
C ALA A 124 12.06 -4.14 0.38
N GLY A 125 12.15 -4.54 1.66
CA GLY A 125 11.61 -3.74 2.76
C GLY A 125 10.08 -3.77 2.88
N ARG A 126 9.40 -4.75 2.28
CA ARG A 126 7.94 -4.93 2.43
C ARG A 126 7.58 -5.36 3.86
N LYS A 127 6.37 -5.02 4.31
CA LYS A 127 5.83 -5.50 5.60
C LYS A 127 5.88 -7.04 5.65
N ALA A 128 6.55 -7.58 6.66
CA ALA A 128 6.53 -9.02 6.94
C ALA A 128 5.22 -9.38 7.62
N LYS A 129 4.69 -10.57 7.36
CA LYS A 129 3.48 -11.09 8.01
C LYS A 129 3.84 -12.29 8.88
N LEU A 130 3.31 -12.37 10.09
CA LEU A 130 3.61 -13.46 11.02
C LEU A 130 3.25 -14.85 10.45
N THR A 131 2.19 -14.92 9.64
CA THR A 131 1.77 -16.14 8.92
C THR A 131 2.71 -16.57 7.79
N ASP A 132 3.65 -15.72 7.37
CA ASP A 132 4.71 -16.11 6.43
C ASP A 132 5.81 -16.91 7.14
N LEU A 133 5.88 -16.80 8.47
CA LEU A 133 6.94 -17.35 9.32
C LEU A 133 6.46 -18.52 10.19
N PHE A 134 5.21 -18.46 10.66
CA PHE A 134 4.59 -19.46 11.53
C PHE A 134 3.28 -19.97 10.94
N ALA A 135 2.90 -21.19 11.29
CA ALA A 135 1.61 -21.73 10.88
C ALA A 135 0.47 -20.95 11.56
N GLU A 136 -0.58 -20.63 10.80
CA GLU A 136 -1.75 -19.91 11.30
C GLU A 136 -2.37 -20.59 12.53
N ALA A 137 -2.45 -21.92 12.53
CA ALA A 137 -3.00 -22.70 13.63
C ALA A 137 -2.22 -22.50 14.94
N ASP A 138 -0.89 -22.36 14.88
CA ASP A 138 -0.06 -22.13 16.06
C ASP A 138 -0.27 -20.71 16.61
N ILE A 139 -0.37 -19.72 15.72
CA ILE A 139 -0.65 -18.33 16.09
C ILE A 139 -2.03 -18.23 16.75
N LEU A 140 -3.05 -18.80 16.11
CA LEU A 140 -4.42 -18.78 16.63
C LEU A 140 -4.50 -19.48 17.99
N LYS A 141 -3.90 -20.67 18.11
CA LYS A 141 -3.86 -21.42 19.37
C LYS A 141 -3.19 -20.62 20.49
N ALA A 142 -2.08 -19.94 20.20
CA ALA A 142 -1.37 -19.13 21.17
C ALA A 142 -2.18 -17.90 21.59
N LEU A 143 -2.82 -17.20 20.64
CA LEU A 143 -3.70 -16.07 20.92
C LEU A 143 -4.93 -16.48 21.74
N LEU A 144 -5.62 -17.57 21.37
CA LEU A 144 -6.77 -18.08 22.11
C LEU A 144 -6.40 -18.58 23.51
N ALA A 145 -5.12 -18.87 23.78
CA ALA A 145 -4.64 -19.24 25.11
C ALA A 145 -4.40 -18.03 26.02
N ASP A 146 -4.21 -16.84 25.44
CA ASP A 146 -3.91 -15.60 26.16
C ASP A 146 -5.11 -15.10 26.98
N SER A 147 -4.85 -14.62 28.20
CA SER A 147 -5.90 -14.19 29.13
C SER A 147 -6.62 -12.92 28.69
N VAL A 148 -5.94 -11.98 28.04
CA VAL A 148 -6.54 -10.74 27.53
C VAL A 148 -7.49 -11.07 26.38
N ILE A 149 -7.05 -11.92 25.45
CA ILE A 149 -7.89 -12.39 24.34
C ILE A 149 -9.10 -13.17 24.84
N LYS A 150 -8.92 -14.10 25.80
CA LYS A 150 -10.05 -14.82 26.43
C LYS A 150 -11.05 -13.87 27.06
N SER A 151 -10.58 -12.91 27.86
CA SER A 151 -11.45 -11.92 28.49
C SER A 151 -12.23 -11.09 27.47
N ALA A 152 -11.60 -10.71 26.35
CA ALA A 152 -12.27 -9.95 25.30
C ALA A 152 -13.29 -10.82 24.54
N LEU A 153 -13.00 -12.10 24.27
CA LEU A 153 -13.95 -13.03 23.66
C LEU A 153 -15.15 -13.31 24.56
N GLU A 154 -14.96 -13.41 25.88
CA GLU A 154 -16.03 -13.55 26.86
C GLU A 154 -16.97 -12.33 26.85
N GLN A 155 -16.42 -11.13 26.62
CA GLN A 155 -17.21 -9.90 26.47
C GLN A 155 -17.94 -9.83 25.12
N ALA A 156 -17.25 -10.21 24.04
CA ALA A 156 -17.82 -10.23 22.69
C ALA A 156 -18.98 -11.23 22.54
N LYS A 157 -18.99 -12.31 23.35
CA LYS A 157 -19.98 -13.40 23.34
C LYS A 157 -20.26 -13.93 21.92
N PRO A 158 -19.23 -14.32 21.15
CA PRO A 158 -19.44 -14.82 19.81
C PRO A 158 -20.28 -16.10 19.83
N PRO A 159 -21.08 -16.37 18.78
CA PRO A 159 -21.89 -17.59 18.71
C PRO A 159 -21.04 -18.86 18.68
N GLN A 160 -19.80 -18.76 18.20
CA GLN A 160 -18.83 -19.86 18.15
C GLN A 160 -17.42 -19.32 18.43
N SER A 161 -16.55 -20.15 19.01
CA SER A 161 -15.15 -19.80 19.19
C SER A 161 -14.46 -19.61 17.82
N PRO A 162 -13.64 -18.55 17.65
CA PRO A 162 -12.94 -18.32 16.39
C PRO A 162 -12.03 -19.49 15.99
N THR A 163 -12.14 -19.94 14.74
CA THR A 163 -11.34 -21.04 14.17
C THR A 163 -10.29 -20.58 13.17
N THR A 164 -10.24 -19.29 12.85
CA THR A 164 -9.23 -18.65 11.99
C THR A 164 -8.76 -17.34 12.60
N LEU A 165 -7.60 -16.83 12.19
CA LEU A 165 -7.12 -15.52 12.64
C LEU A 165 -8.04 -14.38 12.19
N LYS A 166 -8.66 -14.53 11.00
CA LYS A 166 -9.65 -13.58 10.50
C LYS A 166 -10.89 -13.56 11.40
N ALA A 167 -11.47 -14.72 11.69
CA ALA A 167 -12.64 -14.80 12.57
C ALA A 167 -12.34 -14.25 13.97
N LEU A 168 -11.12 -14.44 14.48
CA LEU A 168 -10.69 -13.88 15.75
C LEU A 168 -10.68 -12.35 15.69
N HIS A 169 -10.06 -11.78 14.66
CA HIS A 169 -10.05 -10.33 14.45
C HIS A 169 -11.48 -9.79 14.29
N ASP A 170 -12.28 -10.33 13.37
CA ASP A 170 -13.65 -9.88 13.10
C ASP A 170 -14.51 -9.88 14.38
N THR A 171 -14.31 -10.86 15.27
CA THR A 171 -15.01 -10.93 16.56
C THR A 171 -14.56 -9.83 17.53
N LEU A 172 -13.28 -9.48 17.53
CA LEU A 172 -12.68 -8.54 18.47
C LEU A 172 -12.56 -7.11 17.95
N GLU A 173 -12.86 -6.86 16.68
CA GLU A 173 -12.69 -5.57 16.00
C GLU A 173 -13.33 -4.42 16.77
N LEU A 174 -14.52 -4.65 17.34
CA LEU A 174 -15.26 -3.65 18.11
C LEU A 174 -15.29 -3.95 19.62
N THR A 175 -14.55 -4.96 20.07
CA THR A 175 -14.55 -5.36 21.49
C THR A 175 -13.26 -4.89 22.16
N PRO A 176 -13.31 -3.89 23.06
CA PRO A 176 -12.12 -3.41 23.73
C PRO A 176 -11.56 -4.49 24.66
N MET A 177 -10.27 -4.72 24.56
CA MET A 177 -9.47 -5.52 25.48
C MET A 177 -9.12 -4.68 26.71
N PRO A 178 -9.67 -4.98 27.90
CA PRO A 178 -9.32 -4.26 29.11
C PRO A 178 -7.92 -4.67 29.58
N ILE A 179 -6.99 -3.70 29.62
CA ILE A 179 -5.67 -3.87 30.20
C ILE A 179 -5.50 -2.76 31.25
N LYS A 180 -5.50 -3.17 32.53
CA LYS A 180 -5.55 -2.25 33.67
C LYS A 180 -6.77 -1.31 33.51
N GLU A 181 -6.57 0.00 33.63
CA GLU A 181 -7.61 1.04 33.51
C GLU A 181 -7.87 1.50 32.06
N CYS A 182 -7.32 0.80 31.06
CA CYS A 182 -7.36 1.22 29.66
C CYS A 182 -7.98 0.15 28.77
N GLY A 183 -8.72 0.58 27.75
CA GLY A 183 -9.21 -0.29 26.68
C GLY A 183 -8.28 -0.24 25.46
N TYR A 184 -8.07 -1.38 24.83
CA TYR A 184 -7.24 -1.52 23.64
C TYR A 184 -7.94 -2.36 22.57
N TYR A 185 -7.56 -2.21 21.30
CA TYR A 185 -8.02 -3.05 20.20
C TYR A 185 -6.85 -3.74 19.51
N LEU A 186 -7.18 -4.87 18.88
CA LEU A 186 -6.25 -5.57 18.01
C LEU A 186 -6.33 -4.90 16.63
N PRO A 187 -5.26 -4.25 16.14
CA PRO A 187 -5.33 -3.55 14.86
C PRO A 187 -5.54 -4.52 13.69
N VAL A 188 -6.17 -4.06 12.61
CA VAL A 188 -6.47 -4.89 11.42
C VAL A 188 -5.23 -5.52 10.78
N ASP A 189 -4.07 -4.86 10.88
CA ASP A 189 -2.80 -5.36 10.40
C ASP A 189 -1.89 -5.89 11.51
N PHE A 190 -2.43 -6.34 12.65
CA PHE A 190 -1.63 -6.83 13.80
C PHE A 190 -0.62 -7.93 13.44
N LEU A 191 -0.91 -8.75 12.42
CA LEU A 191 0.02 -9.77 11.91
C LEU A 191 1.27 -9.18 11.23
N ASN A 192 1.26 -7.89 10.91
CA ASN A 192 2.40 -7.12 10.41
C ASN A 192 3.06 -6.26 11.51
N GLN A 193 2.43 -6.14 12.67
CA GLN A 193 2.87 -5.32 13.80
C GLN A 193 3.45 -6.19 14.92
N PHE A 194 4.50 -6.97 14.61
CA PHE A 194 5.12 -7.88 15.59
C PHE A 194 6.60 -7.59 15.81
N ALA A 195 7.16 -8.10 16.90
CA ALA A 195 8.59 -8.16 17.18
C ALA A 195 8.99 -9.46 17.89
N PHE A 196 10.19 -9.96 17.62
CA PHE A 196 10.76 -11.13 18.26
C PHE A 196 11.43 -10.76 19.57
N HIS A 197 10.88 -11.18 20.71
CA HIS A 197 11.29 -10.66 22.01
C HIS A 197 12.41 -11.42 22.69
N HIS A 198 12.21 -12.69 22.98
CA HIS A 198 13.19 -13.54 23.63
C HIS A 198 12.88 -15.00 23.32
N VAL A 199 13.87 -15.87 23.52
CA VAL A 199 13.69 -17.32 23.40
C VAL A 199 13.49 -17.89 24.79
N ASN A 200 12.54 -18.82 24.91
CA ASN A 200 12.36 -19.65 26.09
C ASN A 200 12.24 -21.10 25.62
N ASP A 201 13.18 -21.95 26.03
CA ASP A 201 13.35 -23.31 25.52
C ASP A 201 13.36 -23.36 23.98
N ASN A 202 12.41 -24.07 23.37
CA ASN A 202 12.27 -24.19 21.93
C ASN A 202 11.15 -23.30 21.36
N GLN A 203 10.78 -22.25 22.09
CA GLN A 203 9.77 -21.29 21.71
C GLN A 203 10.34 -19.88 21.67
N ILE A 204 9.76 -19.04 20.82
CA ILE A 204 10.07 -17.62 20.76
C ILE A 204 8.86 -16.82 21.22
N ALA A 205 9.11 -15.89 22.13
CA ALA A 205 8.11 -14.90 22.52
C ALA A 205 7.97 -13.88 21.39
N VAL A 206 6.74 -13.71 20.93
CA VAL A 206 6.35 -12.69 19.95
C VAL A 206 5.54 -11.62 20.67
N ARG A 207 5.85 -10.35 20.43
CA ARG A 207 5.04 -9.21 20.88
C ARG A 207 4.30 -8.63 19.69
N VAL A 208 3.02 -8.32 19.87
CA VAL A 208 2.22 -7.54 18.91
C VAL A 208 1.71 -6.28 19.58
N ASN A 209 1.71 -5.17 18.84
CA ASN A 209 1.24 -3.88 19.35
C ASN A 209 -0.29 -3.84 19.46
N LEU A 210 -0.80 -3.19 20.50
CA LEU A 210 -2.24 -2.95 20.68
C LEU A 210 -2.55 -1.46 20.52
N GLN A 211 -3.71 -1.15 19.93
CA GLN A 211 -4.12 0.24 19.71
C GLN A 211 -4.98 0.74 20.87
N PRO A 212 -4.63 1.86 21.53
CA PRO A 212 -5.41 2.39 22.64
C PRO A 212 -6.75 2.96 22.18
N LEU A 213 -7.81 2.74 22.96
CA LEU A 213 -9.15 3.31 22.72
C LEU A 213 -9.21 4.81 23.04
N ALA A 214 -8.47 5.26 24.05
CA ALA A 214 -8.56 6.63 24.57
C ALA A 214 -7.19 7.33 24.51
N PRO A 215 -7.16 8.65 24.24
CA PRO A 215 -5.92 9.44 24.25
C PRO A 215 -5.12 9.32 25.56
N ALA A 216 -5.81 9.22 26.70
CA ALA A 216 -5.17 9.02 28.01
C ALA A 216 -4.37 7.71 28.14
N CYS A 217 -4.56 6.77 27.20
CA CYS A 217 -3.89 5.48 27.16
C CYS A 217 -2.79 5.41 26.09
N GLN A 218 -2.58 6.48 25.30
CA GLN A 218 -1.61 6.53 24.19
C GLN A 218 -0.16 6.40 24.63
N THR A 219 0.18 6.81 25.84
CA THR A 219 1.57 6.80 26.34
C THR A 219 2.00 5.45 26.95
N LYS A 220 1.14 4.43 26.93
CA LYS A 220 1.35 3.19 27.69
C LYS A 220 1.91 2.01 26.87
N ASP A 221 2.14 2.17 25.55
CA ASP A 221 2.75 1.17 24.65
C ASP A 221 2.42 -0.30 25.03
N GLU A 222 1.14 -0.61 25.17
CA GLU A 222 0.71 -1.94 25.63
C GLU A 222 0.81 -2.96 24.49
N GLN A 223 1.29 -4.16 24.84
CA GLN A 223 1.61 -5.21 23.88
C GLN A 223 0.97 -6.52 24.32
N LEU A 224 0.42 -7.25 23.37
CA LEU A 224 0.06 -8.65 23.58
C LEU A 224 1.30 -9.52 23.32
N GLY A 225 1.55 -10.51 24.18
CA GLY A 225 2.69 -11.40 23.99
C GLY A 225 2.37 -12.86 24.22
N PHE A 226 2.86 -13.69 23.31
CA PHE A 226 2.59 -15.12 23.30
C PHE A 226 3.81 -15.89 22.75
N TYR A 227 3.88 -17.18 23.07
CA TYR A 227 4.97 -18.05 22.65
C TYR A 227 4.57 -18.86 21.42
N LEU A 228 5.45 -18.88 20.41
CA LEU A 228 5.32 -19.72 19.23
C LEU A 228 6.45 -20.75 19.17
N PRO A 229 6.19 -21.98 18.71
CA PRO A 229 7.26 -22.94 18.45
C PRO A 229 8.20 -22.40 17.38
N ILE A 230 9.52 -22.52 17.60
CA ILE A 230 10.50 -22.04 16.62
C ILE A 230 10.48 -22.94 15.38
N PRO A 231 10.16 -22.43 14.18
CA PRO A 231 10.21 -23.22 12.96
C PRO A 231 11.67 -23.59 12.64
N ALA A 232 11.90 -24.80 12.12
CA ALA A 232 13.24 -25.28 11.77
C ALA A 232 14.03 -24.30 10.87
N LYS A 233 13.33 -23.60 9.96
CA LYS A 233 13.91 -22.59 9.07
C LYS A 233 14.46 -21.37 9.81
N LEU A 234 13.94 -21.05 10.99
CA LEU A 234 14.35 -19.88 11.78
C LEU A 234 15.28 -20.25 12.95
N GLN A 235 15.49 -21.55 13.24
CA GLN A 235 16.25 -21.99 14.40
C GLN A 235 17.66 -21.38 14.47
N SER A 236 18.42 -21.49 13.36
CA SER A 236 19.79 -20.96 13.27
C SER A 236 19.81 -19.45 13.47
N THR A 237 18.92 -18.75 12.76
CA THR A 237 18.81 -17.31 12.76
C THR A 237 18.44 -16.75 14.14
N ILE A 238 17.44 -17.35 14.81
CA ILE A 238 17.02 -16.96 16.15
C ILE A 238 18.14 -17.21 17.16
N THR A 239 18.83 -18.35 17.06
CA THR A 239 19.98 -18.67 17.93
C THR A 239 21.09 -17.63 17.78
N GLN A 240 21.37 -17.19 16.55
CA GLN A 240 22.39 -16.16 16.28
C GLN A 240 21.98 -14.78 16.80
N ALA A 241 20.70 -14.40 16.66
CA ALA A 241 20.16 -13.15 17.19
C ALA A 241 20.15 -13.15 18.72
N GLN A 242 19.76 -14.26 19.36
CA GLN A 242 19.81 -14.42 20.82
C GLN A 242 21.24 -14.28 21.35
N ALA A 243 22.23 -14.82 20.64
CA ALA A 243 23.64 -14.71 20.99
C ALA A 243 24.28 -13.36 20.62
N GLY A 244 23.53 -12.42 20.01
CA GLY A 244 24.05 -11.13 19.54
C GLY A 244 25.11 -11.24 18.43
N LYS A 245 25.20 -12.38 17.75
CA LYS A 245 26.19 -12.61 16.67
C LYS A 245 25.75 -11.99 15.36
N VAL A 246 24.46 -12.07 15.06
CA VAL A 246 23.83 -11.59 13.83
C VAL A 246 22.45 -11.08 14.23
N GLY A 247 22.25 -9.76 14.14
CA GLY A 247 21.05 -9.12 14.68
C GLY A 247 20.93 -9.23 16.20
N PHE A 248 19.69 -9.08 16.71
CA PHE A 248 19.37 -9.12 18.14
C PHE A 248 17.86 -9.28 18.38
N LEU A 249 17.47 -9.68 19.59
CA LEU A 249 16.05 -9.82 20.00
C LEU A 249 15.58 -8.59 20.80
N MET A 250 14.28 -8.31 20.82
CA MET A 250 13.71 -7.10 21.44
C MET A 250 14.02 -6.93 22.91
N GLN A 251 14.22 -8.01 23.67
CA GLN A 251 14.70 -7.90 25.06
C GLN A 251 16.03 -7.13 25.19
N THR A 252 16.88 -7.19 24.17
CA THR A 252 18.20 -6.53 24.14
C THR A 252 18.16 -5.14 23.51
N SER A 253 17.07 -4.78 22.82
CA SER A 253 16.92 -3.48 22.14
C SER A 253 17.21 -2.28 23.06
N PRO A 254 16.72 -2.20 24.31
CA PRO A 254 17.01 -1.06 25.18
C PRO A 254 18.51 -0.86 25.45
N THR A 255 19.25 -1.97 25.54
CA THR A 255 20.72 -1.94 25.74
C THR A 255 21.43 -1.52 24.45
N VAL A 256 20.98 -2.04 23.30
CA VAL A 256 21.50 -1.67 21.97
C VAL A 256 21.27 -0.20 21.66
N ALA A 257 20.05 0.29 21.92
CA ALA A 257 19.64 1.67 21.70
C ALA A 257 20.41 2.64 22.60
N ASN A 258 20.73 2.22 23.83
CA ASN A 258 21.35 3.06 24.86
C ASN A 258 20.63 4.42 25.00
N LYS A 259 19.30 4.37 25.10
CA LYS A 259 18.39 5.53 25.16
C LYS A 259 18.42 6.47 23.93
N LYS A 260 19.00 6.03 22.81
CA LYS A 260 18.99 6.75 21.54
C LYS A 260 17.87 6.22 20.65
N THR A 261 17.35 7.10 19.81
CA THR A 261 16.33 6.80 18.80
C THR A 261 16.74 7.48 17.49
N THR A 262 16.17 7.05 16.37
CA THR A 262 16.11 7.88 15.17
C THR A 262 14.98 8.88 15.34
N THR A 263 15.20 10.16 15.07
CA THR A 263 14.17 11.21 15.16
C THR A 263 14.15 12.00 13.87
N LEU A 264 12.95 12.18 13.33
CA LEU A 264 12.68 12.98 12.14
C LEU A 264 11.66 14.06 12.51
N GLN A 265 11.83 15.24 11.95
CA GLN A 265 10.91 16.36 12.16
C GLN A 265 10.32 16.78 10.81
N PHE A 266 9.02 17.01 10.81
CA PHE A 266 8.29 17.45 9.64
C PHE A 266 7.38 18.63 9.98
N SER A 267 7.16 19.52 9.01
CA SER A 267 6.34 20.73 9.16
C SER A 267 5.50 20.94 7.91
N THR A 268 4.18 21.09 8.08
CA THR A 268 3.27 21.37 6.94
C THR A 268 3.57 22.73 6.31
N ARG A 269 3.97 23.73 7.10
CA ARG A 269 4.45 25.04 6.60
C ARG A 269 5.58 24.91 5.60
N GLN A 270 6.57 24.06 5.91
CA GLN A 270 7.75 23.90 5.06
C GLN A 270 7.41 23.25 3.72
N ILE A 271 6.45 22.33 3.68
CA ILE A 271 5.97 21.72 2.44
C ILE A 271 5.22 22.75 1.58
N THR A 272 4.31 23.53 2.17
CA THR A 272 3.53 24.54 1.42
C THR A 272 4.43 25.65 0.87
N ALA A 273 5.46 26.06 1.62
CA ALA A 273 6.46 27.01 1.15
C ALA A 273 7.30 26.44 0.00
N ASN A 274 7.79 25.20 0.10
CA ASN A 274 8.63 24.59 -0.94
C ASN A 274 7.85 24.27 -2.22
N ASN A 275 6.57 23.89 -2.12
CA ASN A 275 5.71 23.65 -3.28
C ASN A 275 5.32 24.94 -4.03
N SER A 276 5.42 26.11 -3.40
CA SER A 276 5.27 27.41 -4.08
C SER A 276 6.53 27.89 -4.80
N VAL A 277 7.70 27.30 -4.50
CA VAL A 277 9.00 27.68 -5.06
C VAL A 277 9.55 26.63 -6.04
N ALA A 278 9.13 25.36 -5.96
CA ALA A 278 9.62 24.26 -6.79
C ALA A 278 9.08 24.21 -8.25
N ALA A 279 8.72 25.36 -8.84
CA ALA A 279 8.52 25.49 -10.29
C ALA A 279 9.84 25.66 -11.06
N THR A 280 10.97 25.87 -10.37
CA THR A 280 12.30 25.96 -10.99
C THR A 280 13.36 25.49 -10.00
N ASP A 281 13.80 24.23 -10.08
CA ASP A 281 15.23 23.91 -10.17
C ASP A 281 15.49 22.40 -10.18
N LYS A 282 16.25 21.96 -11.19
CA LYS A 282 16.68 20.58 -11.39
C LYS A 282 17.96 20.33 -10.59
N VAL A 283 17.88 19.55 -9.51
CA VAL A 283 19.06 18.97 -8.86
C VAL A 283 19.35 17.60 -9.48
N LYS A 284 20.59 17.42 -9.96
CA LYS A 284 21.09 16.23 -10.67
C LYS A 284 21.81 15.31 -9.68
N PRO A 285 21.39 14.04 -9.50
CA PRO A 285 22.15 13.08 -8.70
C PRO A 285 23.35 12.54 -9.49
N GLN A 286 24.51 12.49 -8.82
CA GLN A 286 25.78 11.99 -9.36
C GLN A 286 25.96 10.53 -8.92
N GLN A 287 25.87 9.59 -9.87
CA GLN A 287 26.00 8.15 -9.63
C GLN A 287 27.20 7.58 -10.42
N SER A 288 27.98 6.76 -9.72
CA SER A 288 29.17 6.03 -10.17
C SER A 288 28.90 5.13 -11.38
N ALA A 289 29.81 5.17 -12.37
CA ALA A 289 29.67 4.53 -13.68
C ALA A 289 30.04 3.04 -13.65
N ALA A 290 29.04 2.19 -13.40
CA ALA A 290 28.97 0.89 -14.07
C ALA A 290 28.25 1.10 -15.42
N GLU A 291 28.68 0.42 -16.50
CA GLU A 291 28.02 0.55 -17.80
C GLU A 291 26.50 0.33 -17.66
N PRO A 292 25.66 1.25 -18.14
CA PRO A 292 24.22 1.15 -17.94
C PRO A 292 23.71 -0.10 -18.63
N ILE A 293 23.18 -1.04 -17.82
CA ILE A 293 22.49 -2.22 -18.33
C ILE A 293 21.31 -1.73 -19.17
N SER A 294 21.41 -1.86 -20.50
CA SER A 294 20.33 -1.48 -21.40
C SER A 294 19.12 -2.40 -21.18
N GLN A 295 17.99 -1.83 -20.80
CA GLN A 295 16.73 -2.53 -20.59
C GLN A 295 15.73 -2.13 -21.68
N ARG A 296 14.78 -3.03 -21.96
CA ARG A 296 13.65 -2.78 -22.85
C ARG A 296 12.37 -3.23 -22.17
N ILE A 297 11.27 -2.57 -22.50
CA ILE A 297 9.93 -2.97 -22.07
C ILE A 297 9.13 -3.47 -23.28
N ILE A 298 8.38 -4.57 -23.09
CA ILE A 298 7.47 -5.11 -24.10
C ILE A 298 6.24 -4.18 -24.21
N ILE A 299 5.88 -3.76 -25.42
CA ILE A 299 4.80 -2.77 -25.65
C ILE A 299 3.56 -3.34 -26.35
N VAL A 300 3.53 -4.67 -26.54
CA VAL A 300 2.40 -5.41 -27.12
C VAL A 300 2.15 -6.69 -26.33
N SER A 301 0.94 -7.21 -26.37
CA SER A 301 0.65 -8.52 -25.76
C SER A 301 1.22 -9.69 -26.56
N GLN A 302 1.64 -10.72 -25.83
CA GLN A 302 2.13 -11.98 -26.39
C GLN A 302 3.25 -11.82 -27.43
N ALA A 303 4.18 -10.90 -27.19
CA ALA A 303 5.32 -10.66 -28.05
C ALA A 303 6.19 -11.92 -28.16
N ARG A 304 6.51 -12.35 -29.38
CA ARG A 304 7.22 -13.62 -29.61
C ARG A 304 8.73 -13.44 -29.45
N LEU A 305 9.30 -14.05 -28.42
CA LEU A 305 10.74 -14.24 -28.26
C LEU A 305 11.16 -15.44 -29.12
N ARG A 306 12.16 -15.29 -29.98
CA ARG A 306 12.58 -16.30 -30.97
C ARG A 306 14.00 -16.80 -30.73
N ALA A 307 14.32 -18.00 -31.24
CA ALA A 307 15.64 -18.58 -31.06
C ALA A 307 16.71 -17.79 -31.85
N GLU A 308 16.35 -17.29 -33.03
CA GLU A 308 17.20 -16.52 -33.93
C GLU A 308 16.57 -15.17 -34.32
N ALA A 309 17.41 -14.24 -34.79
CA ALA A 309 17.03 -12.89 -35.22
C ALA A 309 16.30 -12.87 -36.58
N ASN A 310 15.19 -13.60 -36.71
CA ASN A 310 14.33 -13.59 -37.90
C ASN A 310 12.90 -14.05 -37.57
N ARG A 311 11.94 -13.70 -38.44
CA ARG A 311 10.51 -13.97 -38.23
C ARG A 311 10.13 -15.46 -38.27
N ASP A 312 10.91 -16.30 -38.94
CA ASP A 312 10.55 -17.70 -39.18
C ASP A 312 11.16 -18.66 -38.16
N SER A 313 12.09 -18.17 -37.34
CA SER A 313 12.72 -18.91 -36.26
C SER A 313 11.70 -19.36 -35.20
N GLN A 314 12.00 -20.50 -34.58
CA GLN A 314 11.20 -21.07 -33.50
C GLN A 314 10.91 -20.04 -32.40
N VAL A 315 9.66 -19.98 -31.98
CA VAL A 315 9.25 -19.17 -30.82
C VAL A 315 9.70 -19.90 -29.56
N VAL A 316 10.57 -19.24 -28.80
CA VAL A 316 11.07 -19.69 -27.49
C VAL A 316 10.03 -19.43 -26.41
N GLU A 317 9.43 -18.24 -26.42
CA GLU A 317 8.50 -17.78 -25.40
C GLU A 317 7.57 -16.69 -25.95
N LYS A 318 6.39 -16.53 -25.34
CA LYS A 318 5.52 -15.37 -25.57
C LYS A 318 5.59 -14.48 -24.33
N LEU A 319 5.98 -13.22 -24.54
CA LEU A 319 6.19 -12.25 -23.47
C LEU A 319 4.95 -11.36 -23.32
N PRO A 320 4.45 -11.15 -22.09
CA PRO A 320 3.29 -10.31 -21.85
C PRO A 320 3.64 -8.82 -21.98
N LEU A 321 2.60 -8.02 -22.22
CA LEU A 321 2.66 -6.56 -22.22
C LEU A 321 3.33 -6.04 -20.94
N GLY A 322 4.24 -5.08 -21.10
CA GLY A 322 4.91 -4.40 -20.01
C GLY A 322 5.99 -5.20 -19.30
N MET A 323 6.34 -6.42 -19.76
CA MET A 323 7.50 -7.13 -19.23
C MET A 323 8.79 -6.34 -19.51
N ILE A 324 9.64 -6.19 -18.50
CA ILE A 324 10.98 -5.59 -18.66
C ILE A 324 11.98 -6.71 -18.91
N VAL A 325 12.81 -6.55 -19.93
CA VAL A 325 13.85 -7.49 -20.33
C VAL A 325 15.21 -6.81 -20.41
N LYS A 326 16.27 -7.55 -20.12
CA LYS A 326 17.65 -7.05 -20.28
C LYS A 326 18.10 -7.26 -21.72
N GLN A 327 18.55 -6.19 -22.37
CA GLN A 327 19.14 -6.24 -23.71
C GLN A 327 20.57 -6.77 -23.62
N LEU A 328 20.88 -7.79 -24.44
CA LEU A 328 22.20 -8.43 -24.52
C LEU A 328 22.92 -8.03 -25.81
N ALA A 329 22.18 -7.96 -26.93
CA ALA A 329 22.73 -7.62 -28.23
C ALA A 329 21.66 -7.00 -29.15
N ARG A 330 22.09 -6.48 -30.29
CA ARG A 330 21.24 -6.00 -31.40
C ARG A 330 21.75 -6.62 -32.70
N SER A 331 20.86 -6.94 -33.64
CA SER A 331 21.24 -7.39 -34.98
C SER A 331 22.06 -6.31 -35.69
N LYS A 332 22.89 -6.73 -36.65
CA LYS A 332 23.73 -5.81 -37.44
C LYS A 332 22.91 -4.94 -38.39
N GLN A 333 21.85 -5.51 -38.96
CA GLN A 333 20.96 -4.86 -39.91
C GLN A 333 19.51 -4.91 -39.40
N PRO A 334 18.69 -3.90 -39.72
CA PRO A 334 17.27 -3.96 -39.46
C PRO A 334 16.57 -4.89 -40.46
N GLU A 335 15.40 -5.41 -40.08
CA GLU A 335 14.51 -6.22 -40.92
C GLU A 335 13.19 -5.46 -41.15
N LEU A 336 12.62 -5.57 -42.35
CA LEU A 336 11.30 -5.04 -42.67
C LEU A 336 10.25 -6.12 -42.37
N ILE A 337 9.41 -5.89 -41.35
CA ILE A 337 8.31 -6.78 -40.98
C ILE A 337 7.01 -5.99 -40.97
N ASN A 338 6.05 -6.40 -41.79
CA ASN A 338 4.72 -5.78 -41.90
C ASN A 338 4.80 -4.24 -42.03
N GLN A 339 5.62 -3.76 -42.97
CA GLN A 339 5.83 -2.34 -43.27
C GLN A 339 6.58 -1.53 -42.19
N VAL A 340 7.08 -2.19 -41.14
CA VAL A 340 7.93 -1.55 -40.13
C VAL A 340 9.34 -2.09 -40.22
N THR A 341 10.31 -1.19 -40.35
CA THR A 341 11.74 -1.52 -40.34
C THR A 341 12.32 -1.29 -38.95
N ASP A 342 12.84 -2.33 -38.32
CA ASP A 342 13.53 -2.21 -37.03
C ASP A 342 14.57 -3.32 -36.86
N TYR A 343 15.42 -3.21 -35.84
CA TYR A 343 16.41 -4.22 -35.49
C TYR A 343 15.80 -5.36 -34.66
N TRP A 344 16.48 -6.50 -34.66
CA TRP A 344 16.25 -7.53 -33.66
C TRP A 344 17.13 -7.25 -32.44
N TYR A 345 16.59 -7.51 -31.26
CA TYR A 345 17.32 -7.37 -29.99
C TYR A 345 17.39 -8.73 -29.32
N GLN A 346 18.60 -9.18 -29.01
CA GLN A 346 18.77 -10.34 -28.15
C GLN A 346 18.52 -9.89 -26.72
N VAL A 347 17.62 -10.55 -26.03
CA VAL A 347 17.20 -10.19 -24.68
C VAL A 347 17.23 -11.40 -23.76
N THR A 348 17.25 -11.14 -22.45
CA THR A 348 17.00 -12.15 -21.43
C THR A 348 15.87 -11.72 -20.50
N THR A 349 14.98 -12.65 -20.19
CA THR A 349 13.87 -12.48 -19.24
C THR A 349 14.36 -12.65 -17.80
N SER A 350 13.53 -12.27 -16.82
CA SER A 350 13.80 -12.52 -15.40
C SER A 350 13.90 -14.00 -15.03
N THR A 351 13.34 -14.90 -15.85
CA THR A 351 13.44 -16.37 -15.68
C THR A 351 14.71 -16.94 -16.32
N GLY A 352 15.57 -16.11 -16.91
CA GLY A 352 16.82 -16.50 -17.55
C GLY A 352 16.67 -17.05 -18.97
N LYS A 353 15.44 -17.05 -19.54
CA LYS A 353 15.23 -17.39 -20.95
C LYS A 353 15.89 -16.32 -21.83
N LYS A 354 16.50 -16.76 -22.93
CA LYS A 354 17.21 -15.92 -23.89
C LYS A 354 16.63 -16.12 -25.28
N GLY A 355 16.60 -15.06 -26.07
CA GLY A 355 16.19 -15.12 -27.46
C GLY A 355 16.18 -13.74 -28.10
N TRP A 356 15.64 -13.65 -29.32
CA TRP A 356 15.56 -12.44 -30.12
C TRP A 356 14.13 -11.94 -30.22
N ILE A 357 13.96 -10.63 -30.07
CA ILE A 357 12.68 -9.96 -30.23
C ILE A 357 12.81 -8.80 -31.22
N PHE A 358 11.79 -8.62 -32.06
CA PHE A 358 11.76 -7.54 -33.03
C PHE A 358 11.53 -6.20 -32.33
N GLY A 359 12.35 -5.20 -32.69
CA GLY A 359 12.43 -3.91 -32.00
C GLY A 359 11.08 -3.22 -31.82
N ASN A 360 10.25 -3.20 -32.86
CA ASN A 360 8.94 -2.55 -32.87
C ASN A 360 7.91 -3.16 -31.89
N LEU A 361 8.22 -4.29 -31.27
CA LEU A 361 7.40 -4.91 -30.22
C LEU A 361 7.85 -4.47 -28.81
N THR A 362 8.85 -3.60 -28.74
CA THR A 362 9.49 -3.15 -27.51
C THR A 362 9.87 -1.67 -27.59
N GLN A 363 10.20 -1.06 -26.47
CA GLN A 363 10.88 0.24 -26.45
C GLN A 363 11.99 0.25 -25.40
N PRO A 364 12.98 1.15 -25.51
CA PRO A 364 13.97 1.35 -24.46
C PRO A 364 13.30 1.62 -23.10
N PHE A 365 13.87 1.06 -22.04
CA PHE A 365 13.38 1.25 -20.69
C PHE A 365 14.49 1.85 -19.82
N GLU A 366 14.28 3.09 -19.38
CA GLU A 366 15.17 3.81 -18.48
C GLU A 366 14.53 3.82 -17.08
N PRO A 367 15.13 3.18 -16.06
CA PRO A 367 14.54 3.11 -14.73
C PRO A 367 14.19 4.48 -14.12
N GLN A 368 14.96 5.54 -14.44
CA GLN A 368 14.67 6.89 -13.95
C GLN A 368 13.41 7.51 -14.59
N LYS A 369 12.98 7.03 -15.76
CA LYS A 369 11.76 7.48 -16.47
C LYS A 369 10.63 6.47 -16.38
N ARG A 370 10.68 5.53 -15.43
CA ARG A 370 9.72 4.42 -15.31
C ARG A 370 8.27 4.89 -15.31
N ALA A 371 7.96 5.93 -14.52
CA ALA A 371 6.61 6.49 -14.42
C ALA A 371 6.09 7.01 -15.78
N GLU A 372 6.89 7.81 -16.46
CA GLU A 372 6.57 8.36 -17.79
C GLU A 372 6.35 7.26 -18.82
N ILE A 373 7.25 6.26 -18.84
CA ILE A 373 7.19 5.12 -19.75
C ILE A 373 5.90 4.31 -19.53
N TYR A 374 5.54 4.03 -18.28
CA TYR A 374 4.30 3.31 -17.98
C TYR A 374 3.07 4.10 -18.38
N GLN A 375 3.01 5.39 -18.07
CA GLN A 375 1.87 6.23 -18.46
C GLN A 375 1.70 6.31 -19.97
N GLN A 376 2.79 6.51 -20.73
CA GLN A 376 2.75 6.55 -22.20
C GLN A 376 2.30 5.20 -22.79
N LEU A 377 2.83 4.10 -22.24
CA LEU A 377 2.44 2.75 -22.68
C LEU A 377 0.94 2.52 -22.45
N VAL A 378 0.47 2.80 -21.24
CA VAL A 378 -0.94 2.66 -20.85
C VAL A 378 -1.85 3.52 -21.72
N GLN A 379 -1.52 4.80 -21.91
CA GLN A 379 -2.28 5.70 -22.77
C GLN A 379 -2.37 5.18 -24.21
N THR A 380 -1.24 4.72 -24.77
CA THR A 380 -1.18 4.15 -26.12
C THR A 380 -2.04 2.89 -26.25
N ARG A 381 -2.09 2.05 -25.21
CA ARG A 381 -2.92 0.85 -25.19
C ARG A 381 -4.41 1.18 -25.03
N GLN A 382 -4.77 2.05 -24.09
CA GLN A 382 -6.16 2.44 -23.83
C GLN A 382 -6.81 3.17 -25.00
N ALA A 383 -6.02 3.85 -25.85
CA ALA A 383 -6.50 4.47 -27.08
C ALA A 383 -6.91 3.48 -28.17
N LYS A 384 -6.62 2.18 -28.00
CA LYS A 384 -6.96 1.11 -28.94
C LYS A 384 -8.11 0.26 -28.41
N LYS A 385 -8.86 -0.36 -29.33
CA LYS A 385 -9.79 -1.45 -28.99
C LYS A 385 -8.98 -2.73 -28.77
N LEU A 386 -8.73 -3.08 -27.51
CA LEU A 386 -7.93 -4.24 -27.13
C LEU A 386 -8.78 -5.51 -27.17
N GLY A 387 -8.17 -6.64 -27.55
CA GLY A 387 -8.77 -7.96 -27.35
C GLY A 387 -8.72 -8.36 -25.87
N LEU A 388 -9.53 -9.35 -25.48
CA LEU A 388 -9.66 -9.76 -24.07
C LEU A 388 -8.32 -10.07 -23.39
N LEU A 389 -7.45 -10.86 -24.04
CA LEU A 389 -6.14 -11.19 -23.47
C LEU A 389 -5.25 -9.95 -23.29
N GLU A 390 -5.24 -9.03 -24.24
CA GLU A 390 -4.46 -7.78 -24.12
C GLU A 390 -5.03 -6.87 -23.04
N GLN A 391 -6.35 -6.86 -22.84
CA GLN A 391 -6.99 -6.16 -21.73
C GLN A 391 -6.62 -6.76 -20.37
N ILE A 392 -6.54 -8.09 -20.26
CA ILE A 392 -6.07 -8.79 -19.05
C ILE A 392 -4.61 -8.43 -18.75
N GLU A 393 -3.72 -8.52 -19.75
CA GLU A 393 -2.31 -8.19 -19.56
C GLU A 393 -2.10 -6.71 -19.22
N LEU A 394 -2.90 -5.80 -19.80
CA LEU A 394 -2.89 -4.39 -19.42
C LEU A 394 -3.30 -4.21 -17.95
N THR A 395 -4.33 -4.94 -17.49
CA THR A 395 -4.77 -4.89 -16.09
C THR A 395 -3.69 -5.39 -15.14
N ASP A 396 -3.01 -6.50 -15.46
CA ASP A 396 -1.90 -7.03 -14.66
C ASP A 396 -0.67 -6.11 -14.69
N LEU A 397 -0.36 -5.48 -15.84
CA LEU A 397 0.67 -4.45 -15.93
C LEU A 397 0.36 -3.30 -14.98
N LEU A 398 -0.88 -2.78 -14.99
CA LEU A 398 -1.29 -1.65 -14.17
C LEU A 398 -1.23 -1.96 -12.66
N ASP A 399 -1.65 -3.16 -12.26
CA ASP A 399 -1.56 -3.63 -10.87
C ASP A 399 -0.13 -3.63 -10.34
N ARG A 400 0.83 -4.06 -11.18
CA ARG A 400 2.26 -4.03 -10.83
C ARG A 400 2.85 -2.62 -10.92
N ALA A 401 2.54 -1.91 -12.00
CA ALA A 401 3.17 -0.64 -12.35
C ALA A 401 2.87 0.47 -11.32
N LYS A 402 1.64 0.52 -10.76
CA LYS A 402 1.28 1.50 -9.72
C LYS A 402 2.16 1.36 -8.47
N GLU A 403 2.55 0.14 -8.11
CA GLU A 403 3.40 -0.14 -6.94
C GLU A 403 4.87 0.16 -7.25
N GLU A 404 5.33 -0.13 -8.47
CA GLU A 404 6.70 0.15 -8.89
C GLU A 404 7.05 1.64 -9.04
N VAL A 405 6.04 2.51 -9.07
CA VAL A 405 6.18 3.97 -9.14
C VAL A 405 5.56 4.68 -7.93
N ALA A 406 5.36 3.96 -6.82
CA ALA A 406 4.75 4.50 -5.60
C ALA A 406 5.45 5.75 -5.06
N THR A 407 6.74 5.95 -5.37
CA THR A 407 7.49 7.17 -5.03
C THR A 407 7.02 8.43 -5.77
N SER A 408 6.18 8.29 -6.79
CA SER A 408 5.46 9.37 -7.47
C SER A 408 3.96 9.16 -7.25
N PRO A 409 3.38 9.74 -6.18
CA PRO A 409 1.98 9.52 -5.82
C PRO A 409 1.00 9.82 -6.96
N GLU A 410 1.22 10.92 -7.70
CA GLU A 410 0.39 11.27 -8.86
C GLU A 410 0.45 10.23 -9.98
N ALA A 411 1.64 9.69 -10.27
CA ALA A 411 1.79 8.69 -11.31
C ALA A 411 1.16 7.36 -10.89
N ALA A 412 1.40 6.95 -9.64
CA ALA A 412 0.79 5.75 -9.06
C ALA A 412 -0.75 5.86 -9.06
N ALA A 413 -1.30 7.01 -8.69
CA ALA A 413 -2.73 7.27 -8.65
C ALA A 413 -3.36 7.22 -10.05
N LYS A 414 -2.72 7.82 -11.06
CA LYS A 414 -3.17 7.73 -12.47
C LYS A 414 -3.15 6.29 -12.99
N LEU A 415 -2.13 5.50 -12.64
CA LEU A 415 -2.06 4.09 -13.01
C LEU A 415 -3.11 3.25 -12.27
N ALA A 416 -3.38 3.53 -10.99
CA ALA A 416 -4.43 2.85 -10.24
C ALA A 416 -5.83 3.15 -10.78
N TRP A 417 -6.11 4.40 -11.16
CA TRP A 417 -7.35 4.75 -11.86
C TRP A 417 -7.47 4.01 -13.19
N SER A 418 -6.41 3.99 -13.99
CA SER A 418 -6.35 3.22 -15.23
C SER A 418 -6.56 1.72 -15.02
N GLN A 419 -6.08 1.17 -13.89
CA GLN A 419 -6.31 -0.23 -13.53
C GLN A 419 -7.80 -0.53 -13.37
N LEU A 420 -8.53 0.31 -12.63
CA LEU A 420 -9.97 0.14 -12.44
C LEU A 420 -10.73 0.17 -13.77
N LEU A 421 -10.41 1.13 -14.63
CA LEU A 421 -11.00 1.23 -15.98
C LEU A 421 -10.68 0.00 -16.84
N SER A 422 -9.44 -0.49 -16.75
CA SER A 422 -9.01 -1.69 -17.45
C SER A 422 -9.73 -2.94 -16.94
N LEU A 423 -9.84 -3.08 -15.62
CA LEU A 423 -10.54 -4.17 -14.95
C LEU A 423 -12.02 -4.18 -15.32
N GLN A 424 -12.67 -3.02 -15.37
CA GLN A 424 -14.09 -2.89 -15.73
C GLN A 424 -14.35 -3.50 -17.12
N LYS A 425 -13.51 -3.14 -18.10
CA LYS A 425 -13.59 -3.70 -19.45
C LYS A 425 -13.39 -5.22 -19.51
N VAL A 426 -12.58 -5.79 -18.61
CA VAL A 426 -12.44 -7.26 -18.52
C VAL A 426 -13.70 -7.87 -17.91
N VAL A 427 -14.18 -7.31 -16.80
CA VAL A 427 -15.34 -7.80 -16.05
C VAL A 427 -16.61 -7.86 -16.91
N GLU A 428 -16.84 -6.84 -17.74
CA GLU A 428 -17.95 -6.78 -18.70
C GLU A 428 -17.93 -7.89 -19.75
N GLN A 429 -16.78 -8.55 -19.95
CA GLN A 429 -16.60 -9.64 -20.92
C GLN A 429 -16.58 -11.03 -20.25
N ILE A 430 -16.75 -11.13 -18.93
CA ILE A 430 -16.73 -12.42 -18.23
C ILE A 430 -18.09 -13.11 -18.38
N ASP A 431 -18.07 -14.26 -19.04
CA ASP A 431 -19.19 -15.19 -19.14
C ASP A 431 -18.77 -16.62 -18.69
N ASP A 432 -19.68 -17.58 -18.82
CA ASP A 432 -19.40 -18.98 -18.50
C ASP A 432 -18.22 -19.56 -19.30
N LYS A 433 -18.01 -19.05 -20.52
CA LYS A 433 -16.97 -19.47 -21.47
C LYS A 433 -15.64 -18.72 -21.27
N PHE A 434 -15.53 -17.84 -20.28
CA PHE A 434 -14.33 -17.06 -20.02
C PHE A 434 -13.08 -17.96 -19.87
N PRO A 435 -12.09 -17.87 -20.78
CA PRO A 435 -11.01 -18.86 -20.87
C PRO A 435 -9.92 -18.69 -19.80
N HIS A 436 -9.85 -17.54 -19.14
CA HIS A 436 -8.78 -17.19 -18.19
C HIS A 436 -9.17 -17.43 -16.73
N LYS A 437 -9.66 -18.65 -16.41
CA LYS A 437 -10.19 -18.99 -15.08
C LYS A 437 -9.19 -18.76 -13.92
N ALA A 438 -7.89 -18.97 -14.15
CA ALA A 438 -6.86 -18.70 -13.14
C ALA A 438 -6.73 -17.21 -12.80
N TRP A 439 -6.83 -16.34 -13.82
CA TRP A 439 -6.81 -14.89 -13.62
C TRP A 439 -8.07 -14.44 -12.85
N LEU A 440 -9.25 -14.96 -13.25
CA LEU A 440 -10.52 -14.71 -12.55
C LEU A 440 -10.44 -15.12 -11.07
N ALA A 441 -9.90 -16.31 -10.77
CA ALA A 441 -9.72 -16.78 -9.40
C ALA A 441 -8.78 -15.87 -8.59
N LYS A 442 -7.68 -15.39 -9.19
CA LYS A 442 -6.78 -14.41 -8.56
C LYS A 442 -7.53 -13.12 -8.20
N GLN A 443 -8.30 -12.55 -9.12
CA GLN A 443 -9.04 -11.31 -8.87
C GLN A 443 -10.10 -11.48 -7.78
N LYS A 444 -10.78 -12.64 -7.71
CA LYS A 444 -11.70 -12.98 -6.60
C LYS A 444 -10.98 -13.06 -5.26
N GLN A 445 -9.84 -13.77 -5.22
CA GLN A 445 -9.06 -13.94 -4.00
C GLN A 445 -8.56 -12.59 -3.46
N GLN A 446 -8.26 -11.66 -4.35
CA GLN A 446 -7.88 -10.29 -4.01
C GLN A 446 -9.09 -9.36 -3.79
N GLU A 447 -10.32 -9.91 -3.86
CA GLU A 447 -11.59 -9.19 -3.71
C GLU A 447 -11.73 -7.97 -4.62
N TRP A 448 -11.07 -7.99 -5.78
CA TRP A 448 -11.26 -6.97 -6.81
C TRP A 448 -12.60 -7.12 -7.49
N ILE A 449 -13.09 -8.35 -7.60
CA ILE A 449 -14.32 -8.70 -8.28
C ILE A 449 -15.09 -9.76 -7.51
N TYR A 450 -16.39 -9.78 -7.70
CA TYR A 450 -17.30 -10.81 -7.18
C TYR A 450 -18.33 -11.16 -8.24
N HIS A 451 -18.96 -12.33 -8.09
CA HIS A 451 -20.09 -12.72 -8.93
C HIS A 451 -21.35 -12.29 -8.19
N ASP A 452 -22.13 -11.41 -8.81
CA ASP A 452 -23.43 -11.04 -8.30
C ASP A 452 -24.45 -12.10 -8.73
N GLU A 453 -24.93 -12.89 -7.77
CA GLU A 453 -25.82 -14.02 -8.04
C GLU A 453 -27.20 -13.57 -8.51
N ILE A 454 -27.66 -12.41 -8.05
CA ILE A 454 -28.98 -11.86 -8.37
C ILE A 454 -29.04 -11.36 -9.81
N GLN A 455 -28.02 -10.60 -10.22
CA GLN A 455 -27.89 -10.02 -11.55
C GLN A 455 -27.21 -10.98 -12.54
N GLY A 456 -26.72 -12.13 -12.07
CA GLY A 456 -26.06 -13.15 -12.89
C GLY A 456 -24.83 -12.64 -13.63
N ARG A 457 -24.09 -11.70 -13.04
CA ARG A 457 -22.95 -11.04 -13.69
C ARG A 457 -21.80 -10.78 -12.74
N TRP A 458 -20.59 -10.74 -13.30
CA TRP A 458 -19.41 -10.31 -12.56
C TRP A 458 -19.40 -8.79 -12.37
N GLN A 459 -18.94 -8.35 -11.21
CA GLN A 459 -18.84 -6.94 -10.85
C GLN A 459 -17.52 -6.64 -10.15
N ILE A 460 -17.08 -5.38 -10.23
CA ILE A 460 -15.98 -4.87 -9.41
C ILE A 460 -16.51 -4.59 -8.01
N ASN A 461 -15.73 -4.92 -6.98
CA ASN A 461 -16.03 -4.53 -5.62
C ASN A 461 -15.87 -3.01 -5.44
N VAL A 462 -16.97 -2.31 -5.17
CA VAL A 462 -17.02 -0.85 -4.99
C VAL A 462 -16.09 -0.38 -3.87
N ASP A 463 -15.92 -1.17 -2.81
CA ASP A 463 -15.04 -0.83 -1.69
C ASP A 463 -13.58 -0.71 -2.13
N ARG A 464 -13.17 -1.46 -3.17
CA ARG A 464 -11.82 -1.32 -3.73
C ARG A 464 -11.63 0.03 -4.44
N GLY A 465 -12.69 0.54 -5.08
CA GLY A 465 -12.69 1.89 -5.64
C GLY A 465 -12.53 2.95 -4.56
N TRP A 466 -13.28 2.84 -3.47
CA TRP A 466 -13.17 3.76 -2.33
C TRP A 466 -11.85 3.66 -1.56
N GLN A 467 -11.28 2.46 -1.40
CA GLN A 467 -9.95 2.28 -0.83
C GLN A 467 -8.87 2.96 -1.67
N LEU A 468 -8.98 2.89 -3.01
CA LEU A 468 -8.07 3.61 -3.90
C LEU A 468 -8.28 5.12 -3.82
N HIS A 469 -9.52 5.60 -3.73
CA HIS A 469 -9.80 7.02 -3.51
C HIS A 469 -9.16 7.49 -2.20
N ALA A 470 -9.39 6.81 -1.08
CA ALA A 470 -8.80 7.14 0.21
C ALA A 470 -7.27 7.16 0.16
N LYS A 471 -6.65 6.17 -0.51
CA LYS A 471 -5.18 6.09 -0.67
C LYS A 471 -4.58 7.28 -1.43
N TYR A 472 -5.32 7.90 -2.34
CA TYR A 472 -4.80 8.94 -3.24
C TYR A 472 -5.46 10.31 -3.05
N TYR A 473 -6.40 10.46 -2.13
CA TYR A 473 -6.94 11.75 -1.76
C TYR A 473 -5.87 12.59 -1.04
N PRO A 474 -5.74 13.90 -1.29
CA PRO A 474 -6.61 14.77 -2.11
C PRO A 474 -6.13 15.01 -3.55
N LEU A 475 -5.32 14.12 -4.14
CA LEU A 475 -4.79 14.34 -5.50
C LEU A 475 -5.92 14.55 -6.52
N PRO A 476 -5.72 15.35 -7.59
CA PRO A 476 -6.78 15.64 -8.57
C PRO A 476 -7.42 14.41 -9.23
N VAL A 477 -6.69 13.29 -9.34
CA VAL A 477 -7.22 12.02 -9.89
C VAL A 477 -8.15 11.30 -8.90
N ALA A 478 -8.10 11.62 -7.61
CA ALA A 478 -8.98 11.04 -6.60
C ALA A 478 -10.46 11.36 -6.88
N ASP A 479 -10.77 12.52 -7.47
CA ASP A 479 -12.11 12.85 -7.99
C ASP A 479 -12.58 11.83 -9.04
N GLN A 480 -11.69 11.47 -9.98
CA GLN A 480 -11.99 10.50 -11.03
C GLN A 480 -12.14 9.07 -10.49
N ILE A 481 -11.33 8.69 -9.50
CA ILE A 481 -11.44 7.39 -8.82
C ILE A 481 -12.75 7.31 -8.04
N ALA A 482 -13.08 8.35 -7.27
CA ALA A 482 -14.33 8.43 -6.51
C ALA A 482 -15.55 8.38 -7.43
N TRP A 483 -15.52 9.09 -8.55
CA TRP A 483 -16.60 9.04 -9.53
C TRP A 483 -16.78 7.66 -10.15
N LEU A 484 -15.67 6.99 -10.48
CA LEU A 484 -15.72 5.63 -10.97
C LEU A 484 -16.32 4.69 -9.92
N ALA A 485 -15.89 4.78 -8.66
CA ALA A 485 -16.46 3.99 -7.56
C ALA A 485 -17.95 4.26 -7.36
N ALA A 486 -18.36 5.53 -7.39
CA ALA A 486 -19.74 5.96 -7.21
C ALA A 486 -20.68 5.56 -8.35
N THR A 487 -20.16 5.21 -9.52
CA THR A 487 -20.97 4.78 -10.67
C THR A 487 -20.87 3.27 -10.95
N MET A 488 -20.10 2.54 -10.15
CA MET A 488 -20.11 1.07 -10.20
C MET A 488 -21.45 0.52 -9.71
N PRO A 489 -21.96 -0.57 -10.34
CA PRO A 489 -23.13 -1.25 -9.81
C PRO A 489 -22.81 -1.83 -8.43
N LEU A 490 -23.76 -1.67 -7.51
CA LEU A 490 -23.77 -2.42 -6.26
C LEU A 490 -24.47 -3.76 -6.51
N GLY A 491 -23.96 -4.77 -5.83
CA GLY A 491 -24.52 -6.11 -5.85
C GLY A 491 -25.70 -6.28 -4.90
N GLY A 492 -26.41 -7.39 -5.08
CA GLY A 492 -27.62 -7.75 -4.36
C GLY A 492 -28.88 -7.10 -4.92
N GLU A 493 -30.01 -7.40 -4.27
CA GLU A 493 -31.29 -6.74 -4.47
C GLU A 493 -31.77 -6.13 -3.16
N CYS A 494 -32.48 -5.01 -3.28
CA CYS A 494 -33.11 -4.36 -2.13
C CYS A 494 -34.53 -4.86 -1.86
N GLU A 495 -35.09 -5.77 -2.68
CA GLU A 495 -36.47 -6.26 -2.56
C GLU A 495 -37.52 -5.12 -2.46
N GLY A 496 -37.21 -3.97 -3.06
CA GLY A 496 -38.01 -2.75 -2.99
C GLY A 496 -37.94 -1.99 -1.66
N VAL A 497 -37.19 -2.48 -0.66
CA VAL A 497 -37.01 -1.81 0.63
C VAL A 497 -36.31 -0.46 0.44
N PHE A 498 -37.00 0.61 0.83
CA PHE A 498 -36.54 1.97 0.57
C PHE A 498 -35.21 2.30 1.29
N GLU A 499 -35.04 1.84 2.54
CA GLU A 499 -33.79 2.03 3.30
C GLU A 499 -32.57 1.42 2.59
N CYS A 500 -32.72 0.23 1.99
CA CYS A 500 -31.66 -0.41 1.25
C CYS A 500 -31.25 0.43 0.03
N HIS A 501 -32.22 0.95 -0.73
CA HIS A 501 -31.93 1.83 -1.88
C HIS A 501 -31.26 3.14 -1.46
N LEU A 502 -31.68 3.75 -0.35
CA LEU A 502 -31.05 4.95 0.17
C LEU A 502 -29.63 4.67 0.71
N THR A 503 -29.41 3.50 1.31
CA THR A 503 -28.06 3.05 1.74
C THR A 503 -27.14 2.82 0.55
N ALA A 504 -27.66 2.22 -0.54
CA ALA A 504 -26.91 2.05 -1.78
C ALA A 504 -26.51 3.41 -2.37
N LEU A 505 -27.43 4.39 -2.37
CA LEU A 505 -27.14 5.76 -2.78
C LEU A 505 -26.11 6.43 -1.86
N ASP A 506 -26.18 6.17 -0.55
CA ASP A 506 -25.25 6.71 0.44
C ASP A 506 -23.81 6.26 0.20
N LYS A 507 -23.63 4.97 -0.14
CA LYS A 507 -22.34 4.33 -0.45
C LYS A 507 -21.77 4.66 -1.84
N THR A 508 -22.52 5.39 -2.66
CA THR A 508 -22.16 5.69 -4.04
C THR A 508 -22.17 7.19 -4.29
N ILE A 509 -23.27 7.73 -4.81
CA ILE A 509 -23.40 9.11 -5.26
C ILE A 509 -23.28 10.10 -4.11
N VAL A 510 -23.90 9.82 -2.97
CA VAL A 510 -23.78 10.72 -1.80
C VAL A 510 -22.35 10.68 -1.26
N GLN A 511 -21.70 9.51 -1.22
CA GLN A 511 -20.30 9.40 -0.82
C GLN A 511 -19.38 10.23 -1.72
N TYR A 512 -19.60 10.22 -3.04
CA TYR A 512 -18.89 11.11 -3.95
C TYR A 512 -19.08 12.59 -3.58
N LEU A 513 -20.33 13.02 -3.40
CA LEU A 513 -20.67 14.40 -3.05
C LEU A 513 -20.10 14.84 -1.69
N LYS A 514 -19.96 13.92 -0.72
CA LYS A 514 -19.32 14.19 0.58
C LYS A 514 -17.85 14.54 0.42
N TYR A 515 -17.11 13.77 -0.39
CA TYR A 515 -15.66 13.95 -0.55
C TYR A 515 -15.29 15.01 -1.59
N HIS A 516 -16.14 15.22 -2.60
CA HIS A 516 -15.88 16.11 -3.73
C HIS A 516 -17.05 17.08 -3.98
N PRO A 517 -17.41 17.95 -3.00
CA PRO A 517 -18.54 18.88 -3.13
C PRO A 517 -18.35 19.96 -4.22
N THR A 518 -17.13 20.11 -4.71
CA THR A 518 -16.75 20.97 -5.85
C THR A 518 -16.03 20.20 -6.95
N GLY A 519 -16.19 18.87 -6.99
CA GLY A 519 -15.58 17.98 -7.98
C GLY A 519 -16.17 18.17 -9.37
N LYS A 520 -15.49 17.61 -10.38
CA LYS A 520 -15.91 17.75 -11.80
C LYS A 520 -17.22 17.04 -12.11
N GLN A 521 -17.62 16.07 -11.29
CA GLN A 521 -18.78 15.20 -11.51
C GLN A 521 -19.93 15.53 -10.56
N VAL A 522 -19.90 16.70 -9.90
CA VAL A 522 -20.99 17.15 -9.03
C VAL A 522 -22.32 17.21 -9.79
N GLU A 523 -22.39 17.84 -10.95
CA GLU A 523 -23.67 17.96 -11.69
C GLU A 523 -24.23 16.59 -12.14
N PRO A 524 -23.44 15.68 -12.74
CA PRO A 524 -23.89 14.31 -12.98
C PRO A 524 -24.32 13.53 -11.73
N ALA A 525 -23.65 13.75 -10.59
CA ALA A 525 -24.05 13.15 -9.31
C ALA A 525 -25.40 13.71 -8.83
N LEU A 526 -25.61 15.02 -8.98
CA LEU A 526 -26.88 15.67 -8.64
C LEU A 526 -28.03 15.19 -9.53
N ASP A 527 -27.79 14.91 -10.81
CA ASP A 527 -28.80 14.33 -11.71
C ASP A 527 -29.29 12.97 -11.22
N GLN A 528 -28.37 12.09 -10.83
CA GLN A 528 -28.72 10.77 -10.29
C GLN A 528 -29.49 10.88 -8.96
N LEU A 529 -29.06 11.81 -8.10
CA LEU A 529 -29.73 12.08 -6.83
C LEU A 529 -31.15 12.62 -7.06
N ILE A 530 -31.34 13.55 -7.99
CA ILE A 530 -32.66 14.11 -8.31
C ILE A 530 -33.58 13.03 -8.89
N GLN A 531 -33.07 12.21 -9.82
CA GLN A 531 -33.83 11.08 -10.37
C GLN A 531 -34.28 10.12 -9.25
N PHE A 532 -33.39 9.79 -8.31
CA PHE A 532 -33.74 8.97 -7.16
C PHE A 532 -34.86 9.62 -6.31
N LEU A 533 -34.72 10.91 -5.98
CA LEU A 533 -35.70 11.63 -5.17
C LEU A 533 -37.06 11.75 -5.87
N ASP A 534 -37.08 12.01 -7.17
CA ASP A 534 -38.32 12.12 -7.96
C ASP A 534 -39.05 10.78 -8.03
N ASN A 535 -38.34 9.70 -8.35
CA ASN A 535 -38.92 8.35 -8.32
C ASN A 535 -39.51 8.02 -6.93
N SER A 536 -38.79 8.39 -5.86
CA SER A 536 -39.21 8.13 -4.48
C SER A 536 -40.43 8.97 -4.05
N LEU A 537 -40.53 10.20 -4.54
CA LEU A 537 -41.66 11.08 -4.29
C LEU A 537 -42.91 10.65 -5.07
N GLU A 538 -42.75 10.18 -6.30
CA GLU A 538 -43.83 9.67 -7.15
C GLU A 538 -44.37 8.30 -6.71
N ASP A 539 -43.55 7.47 -6.07
CA ASP A 539 -43.97 6.15 -5.61
C ASP A 539 -45.07 6.23 -4.54
N LYS A 540 -46.28 5.79 -4.88
CA LYS A 540 -47.44 5.80 -3.97
C LYS A 540 -47.31 4.80 -2.81
N LYS A 541 -46.41 3.83 -2.89
CA LYS A 541 -46.22 2.76 -1.90
C LYS A 541 -44.75 2.45 -1.67
N LEU A 542 -44.01 3.43 -1.13
CA LEU A 542 -42.69 3.17 -0.58
C LEU A 542 -42.75 1.99 0.39
N ASN A 543 -41.99 0.94 0.10
CA ASN A 543 -41.92 -0.24 0.96
C ASN A 543 -41.08 0.11 2.20
N LEU A 544 -41.77 0.55 3.25
CA LEU A 544 -41.20 0.92 4.53
C LEU A 544 -41.46 -0.18 5.56
N THR A 545 -40.41 -0.68 6.20
CA THR A 545 -40.48 -1.75 7.21
C THR A 545 -40.14 -1.23 8.60
N ALA A 546 -40.55 -1.94 9.66
CA ALA A 546 -40.16 -1.59 11.04
C ALA A 546 -38.66 -1.78 11.31
N ALA A 547 -37.94 -2.42 10.39
CA ALA A 547 -36.48 -2.54 10.43
C ALA A 547 -35.77 -1.29 9.89
N ASP A 548 -36.49 -0.35 9.27
CA ASP A 548 -35.93 0.83 8.61
C ASP A 548 -35.55 1.94 9.62
N ARG A 549 -34.73 1.60 10.61
CA ARG A 549 -34.34 2.48 11.72
C ARG A 549 -33.30 3.53 11.33
N GLU A 550 -32.58 3.31 10.22
CA GLU A 550 -31.50 4.18 9.77
C GLU A 550 -31.99 5.29 8.83
N LEU A 551 -33.21 5.18 8.29
CA LEU A 551 -33.79 6.17 7.37
C LEU A 551 -33.68 7.62 7.82
N PRO A 552 -34.03 8.00 9.08
CA PRO A 552 -33.87 9.38 9.53
C PRO A 552 -32.42 9.86 9.48
N ARG A 553 -31.47 8.99 9.88
CA ARG A 553 -30.04 9.29 9.84
C ARG A 553 -29.55 9.45 8.40
N LEU A 554 -29.93 8.54 7.50
CA LEU A 554 -29.53 8.59 6.08
C LEU A 554 -30.06 9.85 5.39
N LEU A 555 -31.32 10.24 5.64
CA LEU A 555 -31.90 11.48 5.10
C LEU A 555 -31.21 12.73 5.67
N ALA A 556 -30.83 12.72 6.95
CA ALA A 556 -30.07 13.82 7.56
C ALA A 556 -28.66 13.94 6.95
N VAL A 557 -27.98 12.80 6.76
CA VAL A 557 -26.67 12.73 6.09
C VAL A 557 -26.77 13.27 4.66
N LEU A 558 -27.82 12.87 3.93
CA LEU A 558 -28.07 13.36 2.58
C LEU A 558 -28.29 14.88 2.56
N SER A 559 -29.14 15.43 3.44
CA SER A 559 -29.37 16.88 3.55
C SER A 559 -28.07 17.64 3.84
N ALA A 560 -27.33 17.21 4.86
CA ALA A 560 -26.08 17.85 5.27
C ALA A 560 -24.99 17.76 4.19
N THR A 561 -25.01 16.69 3.37
CA THR A 561 -24.11 16.57 2.22
C THR A 561 -24.48 17.60 1.15
N VAL A 562 -25.76 17.69 0.78
CA VAL A 562 -26.24 18.62 -0.25
C VAL A 562 -26.07 20.08 0.17
N GLU A 563 -26.22 20.41 1.46
CA GLU A 563 -25.97 21.75 2.01
C GLU A 563 -24.54 22.27 1.80
N LYS A 564 -23.57 21.37 1.57
CA LYS A 564 -22.17 21.74 1.31
C LYS A 564 -21.87 21.93 -0.19
N ILE A 565 -22.79 21.54 -1.07
CA ILE A 565 -22.57 21.56 -2.53
C ILE A 565 -22.82 22.97 -3.08
N LYS A 566 -21.87 23.48 -3.86
CA LYS A 566 -22.00 24.77 -4.55
C LYS A 566 -22.64 24.59 -5.94
N SER A 567 -23.95 24.37 -5.97
CA SER A 567 -24.73 24.24 -7.22
C SER A 567 -26.00 25.09 -7.17
N SER A 568 -26.45 25.60 -8.32
CA SER A 568 -27.72 26.32 -8.44
C SER A 568 -28.94 25.43 -8.13
N ARG A 569 -28.77 24.10 -8.17
CA ARG A 569 -29.82 23.11 -7.88
C ARG A 569 -29.90 22.70 -6.42
N GLN A 570 -29.00 23.19 -5.57
CA GLN A 570 -28.94 22.85 -4.15
C GLN A 570 -30.30 23.04 -3.44
N ALA A 571 -30.91 24.22 -3.59
CA ALA A 571 -32.17 24.55 -2.93
C ALA A 571 -33.33 23.63 -3.37
N GLU A 572 -33.36 23.25 -4.66
CA GLU A 572 -34.35 22.31 -5.19
C GLU A 572 -34.22 20.94 -4.53
N ILE A 573 -32.99 20.42 -4.43
CA ILE A 573 -32.71 19.10 -3.87
C ILE A 573 -33.06 19.06 -2.38
N ILE A 574 -32.66 20.09 -1.61
CA ILE A 574 -33.03 20.21 -0.19
C ILE A 574 -34.55 20.23 -0.02
N ALA A 575 -35.28 20.94 -0.90
CA ALA A 575 -36.74 20.94 -0.86
C ALA A 575 -37.33 19.54 -1.15
N LYS A 576 -36.76 18.78 -2.10
CA LYS A 576 -37.17 17.39 -2.39
C LYS A 576 -36.88 16.45 -1.21
N ILE A 577 -35.69 16.54 -0.60
CA ILE A 577 -35.33 15.76 0.61
C ILE A 577 -36.33 16.05 1.73
N LYS A 578 -36.63 17.32 2.01
CA LYS A 578 -37.60 17.71 3.04
C LYS A 578 -39.00 17.13 2.77
N LYS A 579 -39.48 17.19 1.53
CA LYS A 579 -40.77 16.59 1.14
C LYS A 579 -40.76 15.08 1.34
N LEU A 580 -39.66 14.41 0.99
CA LEU A 580 -39.51 12.97 1.16
C LEU A 580 -39.50 12.57 2.63
N THR A 581 -38.76 13.30 3.48
CA THR A 581 -38.78 13.13 4.94
C THR A 581 -40.21 13.25 5.48
N GLN A 582 -40.94 14.32 5.11
CA GLN A 582 -42.33 14.53 5.54
C GLN A 582 -43.28 13.42 5.10
N LYS A 583 -43.07 12.83 3.92
CA LYS A 583 -43.85 11.70 3.41
C LYS A 583 -43.62 10.42 4.22
N ILE A 584 -42.38 10.21 4.69
CA ILE A 584 -41.96 8.97 5.36
C ILE A 584 -42.21 9.02 6.88
N THR A 585 -42.06 10.19 7.52
CA THR A 585 -42.18 10.34 8.98
C THR A 585 -43.46 9.72 9.57
N PRO A 586 -44.68 9.97 9.04
CA PRO A 586 -45.90 9.39 9.62
C PRO A 586 -45.93 7.86 9.57
N VAL A 587 -45.28 7.25 8.57
CA VAL A 587 -45.24 5.80 8.42
C VAL A 587 -44.27 5.19 9.43
N LEU A 588 -43.17 5.89 9.75
CA LEU A 588 -42.21 5.46 10.78
C LEU A 588 -42.76 5.66 12.20
N GLU A 589 -43.59 6.68 12.43
CA GLU A 589 -44.22 6.93 13.74
C GLU A 589 -45.42 6.01 14.04
N ALA A 590 -46.09 5.50 12.99
CA ALA A 590 -47.27 4.64 13.12
C ALA A 590 -46.95 3.14 13.31
N LYS A 591 -45.69 2.73 13.15
CA LYS A 591 -45.21 1.35 13.29
C LYS A 591 -44.29 1.22 14.49
#